data_AF-A0A536ZPS9-F1
#
_entry.id   AF-A0A536ZPS9-F1
#
_cell.length_a   1.000
_cell.length_b   1.000
_cell.length_c   1.000
_cell.angle_alpha   90.00
_cell.angle_beta   90.00
_cell.angle_gamma   90.00
#
_symmetry.space_group_name_H-M   'P 1'
#
loop_
_entity.id
_entity.type
_entity.pdbx_description
1 polymer ?
#
loop_
_entity_poly.entity_id
_entity_poly.type
_entity_poly.pdbx_seq_one_letter_code
_entity_poly.pdbx_strand_id
1 'polypeptide(L)'
;MARSVEAIGRVSARDAESWPRFCERMARLAQLLERLYVEAPPSLVDLRFAFRLRRLGRQGMEDLMRLLPMPVAELLDDWFESDVLKGALGAHAVRHLLQGPRSAGTAFRLLHYHAGSPAGVFRTPASNLARLLRARSAVAVREAKAARIVVRGGQASGVVLAGGEELRASLVVSAADPRRTLADLVEPGWLDPDLLRALRHIRSRGVAAKVALAFERAPDWKTLTLAPSLDYVERAYDDAKHRRVSAQPWLDLIADGKGAEVHLQYVPHEQAGDANIGALATKLLAPHAPPIAECKVLASPGNWPEGQPHQAELALDQALWMRPLPELAGYRTPIGGLWLCGQAMHPAVPGLAGYNCARAILRRA
;
A
#
# COMPACT_ATOMS: atom_id res chain seq x y z
N MET A 1 -1.07 -20.48 12.94
CA MET A 1 -1.87 -21.47 12.17
C MET A 1 -2.96 -22.11 13.02
N ALA A 2 -2.64 -22.86 14.08
CA ALA A 2 -3.65 -23.63 14.85
C ALA A 2 -4.83 -22.80 15.37
N ARG A 3 -4.59 -21.64 15.99
CA ARG A 3 -5.68 -20.74 16.44
C ARG A 3 -6.59 -20.25 15.31
N SER A 4 -6.04 -20.04 14.11
CA SER A 4 -6.82 -19.60 12.95
C SER A 4 -7.72 -20.73 12.45
N VAL A 5 -7.19 -21.95 12.39
CA VAL A 5 -7.96 -23.15 12.04
C VAL A 5 -9.11 -23.35 13.03
N GLU A 6 -8.83 -23.27 14.33
CA GLU A 6 -9.85 -23.38 15.38
C GLU A 6 -10.93 -22.30 15.24
N ALA A 7 -10.53 -21.03 15.06
CA ALA A 7 -11.48 -19.93 14.91
C ALA A 7 -12.34 -20.06 13.65
N ILE A 8 -11.75 -20.45 12.52
CA ILE A 8 -12.49 -20.71 11.27
C ILE A 8 -13.44 -21.90 11.46
N GLY A 9 -13.02 -22.94 12.17
CA GLY A 9 -13.82 -24.14 12.43
C GLY A 9 -15.10 -23.89 13.23
N ARG A 10 -15.17 -22.78 13.97
CA ARG A 10 -16.40 -22.32 14.64
C ARG A 10 -17.46 -21.81 13.66
N VAL A 11 -17.07 -21.50 12.42
CA VAL A 11 -17.95 -20.98 11.36
C VAL A 11 -18.11 -21.98 10.20
N SER A 12 -17.01 -22.59 9.73
CA SER A 12 -17.02 -23.68 8.75
C SER A 12 -15.87 -24.66 9.02
N ALA A 13 -16.22 -25.93 9.24
CA ALA A 13 -15.25 -27.01 9.40
C ALA A 13 -14.45 -27.26 8.11
N ARG A 14 -15.10 -27.18 6.94
CA ARG A 14 -14.47 -27.40 5.63
C ARG A 14 -13.43 -26.33 5.31
N ASP A 15 -13.74 -25.07 5.62
CA ASP A 15 -12.80 -23.97 5.43
C ASP A 15 -11.61 -24.10 6.38
N ALA A 16 -11.84 -24.58 7.61
CA ALA A 16 -10.78 -24.84 8.59
C ALA A 16 -9.80 -25.92 8.10
N GLU A 17 -10.31 -26.98 7.48
CA GLU A 17 -9.49 -28.03 6.85
C GLU A 17 -8.71 -27.53 5.63
N SER A 18 -9.29 -26.60 4.87
CA SER A 18 -8.67 -26.03 3.67
C SER A 18 -7.63 -24.94 3.99
N TRP A 19 -7.78 -24.27 5.13
CA TRP A 19 -6.96 -23.12 5.54
C TRP A 19 -5.44 -23.36 5.52
N PRO A 20 -4.88 -24.46 6.06
CA PRO A 20 -3.44 -24.69 6.02
C PRO A 20 -2.90 -24.81 4.59
N ARG A 21 -3.62 -25.51 3.70
CA ARG A 21 -3.24 -25.69 2.29
C ARG A 21 -3.31 -24.38 1.53
N PHE A 22 -4.32 -23.56 1.78
CA PHE A 22 -4.42 -22.21 1.22
C PHE A 22 -3.22 -21.35 1.63
N CYS A 23 -2.92 -21.31 2.93
CA CYS A 23 -1.80 -20.54 3.45
C CYS A 23 -0.45 -20.98 2.87
N GLU A 24 -0.24 -22.29 2.71
CA GLU A 24 0.97 -22.82 2.10
C GLU A 24 1.10 -22.43 0.62
N ARG A 25 0.00 -22.53 -0.15
CA ARG A 25 -0.03 -22.09 -1.55
C ARG A 25 0.30 -20.60 -1.66
N MET A 26 -0.34 -19.76 -0.86
CA MET A 26 -0.10 -18.32 -0.86
C MET A 26 1.34 -17.98 -0.47
N ALA A 27 1.90 -18.67 0.54
CA ALA A 27 3.29 -18.48 0.95
C ALA A 27 4.28 -18.86 -0.16
N ARG A 28 4.05 -19.98 -0.86
CA ARG A 28 4.89 -20.38 -2.00
C ARG A 28 4.85 -19.34 -3.12
N LEU A 29 3.66 -18.85 -3.49
CA LEU A 29 3.51 -17.82 -4.53
C LEU A 29 4.12 -16.48 -4.10
N ALA A 30 4.00 -16.12 -2.82
CA ALA A 30 4.57 -14.89 -2.27
C ALA A 30 6.09 -14.93 -2.31
N GLN A 31 6.70 -16.07 -1.98
CA GLN A 31 8.16 -16.26 -2.13
C GLN A 31 8.63 -16.12 -3.58
N LEU A 32 7.83 -16.55 -4.56
CA LEU A 32 8.15 -16.32 -5.97
C LEU A 32 8.07 -14.82 -6.30
N LEU A 33 7.05 -14.12 -5.81
CA LEU A 33 6.89 -12.68 -5.98
C LEU A 33 8.00 -11.87 -5.31
N GLU A 34 8.44 -12.26 -4.11
CA GLU A 34 9.54 -11.63 -3.37
C GLU A 34 10.84 -11.62 -4.17
N ARG A 35 11.13 -12.70 -4.91
CA ARG A 35 12.29 -12.76 -5.80
C ARG A 35 12.25 -11.70 -6.90
N LEU A 36 11.05 -11.26 -7.31
CA LEU A 36 10.85 -10.17 -8.27
C LEU A 36 10.92 -8.78 -7.60
N TYR A 37 10.80 -8.70 -6.27
CA TYR A 37 10.79 -7.44 -5.51
C TYR A 37 12.17 -6.96 -5.07
N VAL A 38 13.17 -7.83 -4.92
CA VAL A 38 14.49 -7.51 -4.31
C VAL A 38 15.49 -6.87 -5.30
N GLU A 39 15.07 -6.59 -6.52
CA GLU A 39 15.86 -5.85 -7.50
C GLU A 39 15.04 -4.73 -8.14
N ALA A 40 15.74 -3.74 -8.72
CA ALA A 40 15.09 -2.80 -9.63
C ALA A 40 14.35 -3.59 -10.72
N PRO A 41 13.08 -3.27 -10.99
CA PRO A 41 12.27 -4.10 -11.86
C PRO A 41 12.88 -4.04 -13.28
N PRO A 42 13.30 -5.18 -13.83
CA PRO A 42 13.80 -5.22 -15.20
C PRO A 42 12.64 -4.95 -16.17
N SER A 43 12.94 -4.39 -17.33
CA SER A 43 11.96 -4.30 -18.42
C SER A 43 11.47 -5.70 -18.83
N LEU A 44 10.21 -5.84 -19.27
CA LEU A 44 9.68 -7.13 -19.75
C LEU A 44 10.44 -7.69 -20.96
N VAL A 45 11.11 -6.83 -21.72
CA VAL A 45 11.96 -7.23 -22.86
C VAL A 45 13.38 -7.64 -22.44
N ASP A 46 13.70 -7.59 -21.14
CA ASP A 46 15.00 -8.04 -20.64
C ASP A 46 15.07 -9.58 -20.61
N LEU A 47 15.93 -10.16 -21.46
CA LEU A 47 16.22 -11.59 -21.48
C LEU A 47 16.63 -12.13 -20.10
N ARG A 48 17.29 -11.32 -19.26
CA ARG A 48 17.67 -11.71 -17.88
C ARG A 48 16.45 -11.89 -16.99
N PHE A 49 15.36 -11.15 -17.24
CA PHE A 49 14.10 -11.37 -16.56
C PHE A 49 13.48 -12.70 -16.99
N ALA A 50 13.46 -13.00 -18.30
CA ALA A 50 12.96 -14.28 -18.82
C ALA A 50 13.72 -15.50 -18.26
N PHE A 51 15.05 -15.42 -18.14
CA PHE A 51 15.86 -16.48 -17.49
C PHE A 51 15.58 -16.61 -15.99
N ARG A 52 15.29 -15.50 -15.29
CA ARG A 52 14.88 -15.54 -13.88
C ARG A 52 13.50 -16.17 -13.71
N LEU A 53 12.54 -15.84 -14.59
CA LEU A 53 11.22 -16.46 -14.62
C LEU A 53 11.32 -17.99 -14.83
N ARG A 54 12.24 -18.46 -15.68
CA ARG A 54 12.50 -19.91 -15.85
C ARG A 54 12.96 -20.62 -14.58
N ARG A 55 13.69 -19.93 -13.68
CA ARG A 55 14.15 -20.50 -12.39
C ARG A 55 13.06 -20.60 -11.33
N LEU A 56 11.87 -20.02 -11.58
CA LEU A 56 10.72 -20.12 -10.69
C LEU A 56 9.94 -21.44 -10.85
N GLY A 57 10.30 -22.25 -11.86
CA GLY A 57 9.61 -23.50 -12.19
C GLY A 57 8.34 -23.25 -13.00
N ARG A 58 8.03 -24.16 -13.93
CA ARG A 58 6.91 -24.02 -14.87
C ARG A 58 5.56 -23.84 -14.14
N GLN A 59 5.27 -24.73 -13.18
CA GLN A 59 4.01 -24.69 -12.44
C GLN A 59 3.85 -23.40 -11.63
N GLY A 60 4.88 -22.97 -10.91
CA GLY A 60 4.82 -21.75 -10.11
C GLY A 60 4.63 -20.50 -10.97
N MET A 61 5.19 -20.49 -12.19
CA MET A 61 4.98 -19.42 -13.16
C MET A 61 3.56 -19.41 -13.72
N GLU A 62 3.02 -20.58 -14.10
CA GLU A 62 1.64 -20.72 -14.56
C GLU A 62 0.64 -20.26 -13.47
N ASP A 63 0.87 -20.68 -12.23
CA ASP A 63 0.06 -20.27 -11.08
C ASP A 63 0.13 -18.77 -10.84
N LEU A 64 1.32 -18.16 -10.90
CA LEU A 64 1.49 -16.72 -10.74
C LEU A 64 0.81 -15.95 -11.87
N MET A 65 1.02 -16.35 -13.13
CA MET A 65 0.42 -15.69 -14.30
C MET A 65 -1.10 -15.77 -14.30
N ARG A 66 -1.68 -16.87 -13.80
CA ARG A 66 -3.13 -16.99 -13.58
C ARG A 66 -3.60 -16.11 -12.43
N LEU A 67 -2.88 -16.09 -11.31
CA LEU A 67 -3.30 -15.40 -10.09
C LEU A 67 -3.17 -13.88 -10.19
N LEU A 68 -2.14 -13.37 -10.88
CA LEU A 68 -1.90 -11.92 -10.98
C LEU A 68 -3.12 -11.13 -11.48
N PRO A 69 -3.73 -11.44 -12.64
CA PRO A 69 -4.91 -10.71 -13.14
C PRO A 69 -6.23 -11.14 -12.47
N MET A 70 -6.24 -12.21 -11.69
CA MET A 70 -7.46 -12.78 -11.11
C MET A 70 -8.13 -11.81 -10.13
N PRO A 71 -9.47 -11.72 -10.13
CA PRO A 71 -10.21 -11.12 -9.03
C PRO A 71 -10.02 -11.92 -7.73
N VAL A 72 -9.87 -11.25 -6.60
CA VAL A 72 -9.73 -11.95 -5.31
C VAL A 72 -11.00 -12.73 -4.96
N ALA A 73 -12.17 -12.30 -5.41
CA ALA A 73 -13.42 -13.05 -5.24
C ALA A 73 -13.32 -14.47 -5.81
N GLU A 74 -12.88 -14.61 -7.06
CA GLU A 74 -12.68 -15.92 -7.72
C GLU A 74 -11.66 -16.79 -6.98
N LEU A 75 -10.54 -16.18 -6.56
CA LEU A 75 -9.54 -16.89 -5.77
C LEU A 75 -10.13 -17.42 -4.45
N LEU A 76 -11.00 -16.66 -3.80
CA LEU A 76 -11.54 -17.04 -2.51
C LEU A 76 -12.70 -18.03 -2.64
N ASP A 77 -13.52 -17.94 -3.68
CA ASP A 77 -14.59 -18.89 -3.98
C ASP A 77 -14.05 -20.27 -4.38
N ASP A 78 -12.87 -20.33 -5.02
CA ASP A 78 -12.14 -21.59 -5.28
C ASP A 78 -11.78 -22.37 -3.99
N TRP A 79 -11.71 -21.69 -2.84
CA TRP A 79 -11.15 -22.25 -1.59
C TRP A 79 -12.12 -22.32 -0.42
N PHE A 80 -13.08 -21.40 -0.33
CA PHE A 80 -13.84 -21.17 0.89
C PHE A 80 -15.34 -21.01 0.64
N GLU A 81 -16.15 -21.55 1.55
CA GLU A 81 -17.61 -21.40 1.52
C GLU A 81 -18.11 -20.29 2.46
N SER A 82 -17.36 -19.97 3.52
CA SER A 82 -17.75 -18.98 4.52
C SER A 82 -17.65 -17.54 4.02
N ASP A 83 -18.79 -16.84 3.97
CA ASP A 83 -18.85 -15.44 3.57
C ASP A 83 -17.98 -14.53 4.44
N VAL A 84 -17.97 -14.74 5.76
CA VAL A 84 -17.20 -13.87 6.67
C VAL A 84 -15.69 -14.06 6.50
N LEU A 85 -15.22 -15.28 6.23
CA LEU A 85 -13.81 -15.54 5.94
C LEU A 85 -13.42 -14.88 4.60
N LYS A 86 -14.25 -15.05 3.58
CA LYS A 86 -14.04 -14.45 2.26
C LYS A 86 -14.08 -12.92 2.33
N GLY A 87 -15.04 -12.35 3.06
CA GLY A 87 -15.17 -10.91 3.28
C GLY A 87 -13.94 -10.30 3.95
N ALA A 88 -13.41 -10.93 5.01
CA ALA A 88 -12.20 -10.46 5.69
C ALA A 88 -10.96 -10.48 4.78
N LEU A 89 -10.75 -11.57 4.04
CA LEU A 89 -9.61 -11.69 3.11
C LEU A 89 -9.74 -10.75 1.90
N GLY A 90 -10.94 -10.67 1.32
CA GLY A 90 -11.26 -9.79 0.20
C GLY A 90 -11.08 -8.31 0.56
N ALA A 91 -11.54 -7.90 1.74
CA ALA A 91 -11.31 -6.57 2.29
C ALA A 91 -9.82 -6.20 2.35
N HIS A 92 -8.97 -7.09 2.89
CA HIS A 92 -7.53 -6.88 2.93
C HIS A 92 -6.90 -6.76 1.54
N ALA A 93 -7.37 -7.52 0.56
CA ALA A 93 -6.88 -7.44 -0.82
C ALA A 93 -7.17 -6.08 -1.48
N VAL A 94 -8.27 -5.42 -1.13
CA VAL A 94 -8.67 -4.14 -1.73
C VAL A 94 -8.35 -2.93 -0.86
N ARG A 95 -7.67 -3.12 0.28
CA ARG A 95 -7.29 -2.03 1.19
C ARG A 95 -6.57 -0.90 0.45
N HIS A 96 -6.98 0.34 0.65
CA HIS A 96 -6.44 1.55 0.00
C HIS A 96 -6.53 1.59 -1.54
N LEU A 97 -7.21 0.64 -2.18
CA LEU A 97 -7.37 0.59 -3.62
C LEU A 97 -8.81 0.97 -4.00
N LEU A 98 -8.98 1.82 -5.01
CA LEU A 98 -10.30 2.13 -5.58
C LEU A 98 -10.71 1.02 -6.57
N GLN A 99 -10.86 -0.20 -6.05
CA GLN A 99 -11.36 -1.39 -6.74
C GLN A 99 -12.13 -2.26 -5.75
N GLY A 100 -13.14 -2.99 -6.22
CA GLY A 100 -13.87 -4.00 -5.45
C GLY A 100 -13.23 -5.39 -5.58
N PRO A 101 -13.55 -6.36 -4.70
CA PRO A 101 -12.99 -7.72 -4.74
C PRO A 101 -13.23 -8.47 -6.06
N ARG A 102 -14.22 -8.07 -6.87
CA ARG A 102 -14.49 -8.63 -8.20
C ARG A 102 -13.69 -7.98 -9.34
N SER A 103 -12.92 -6.93 -9.04
CA SER A 103 -12.05 -6.28 -10.02
C SER A 103 -10.82 -7.14 -10.33
N ALA A 104 -10.43 -7.17 -11.61
CA ALA A 104 -9.21 -7.83 -12.05
C ALA A 104 -7.97 -7.27 -11.33
N GLY A 105 -7.02 -8.14 -11.00
CA GLY A 105 -5.77 -7.76 -10.34
C GLY A 105 -5.83 -7.67 -8.82
N THR A 106 -6.99 -7.92 -8.20
CA THR A 106 -7.12 -7.83 -6.73
C THR A 106 -6.52 -9.04 -6.01
N ALA A 107 -6.42 -10.21 -6.65
CA ALA A 107 -5.67 -11.34 -6.07
C ALA A 107 -4.16 -11.05 -5.97
N PHE A 108 -3.58 -10.31 -6.94
CA PHE A 108 -2.21 -9.79 -6.84
C PHE A 108 -2.01 -8.94 -5.58
N ARG A 109 -2.98 -8.11 -5.21
CA ARG A 109 -2.88 -7.27 -4.00
C ARG A 109 -2.81 -8.10 -2.73
N LEU A 110 -3.64 -9.14 -2.63
CA LEU A 110 -3.60 -10.09 -1.51
C LEU A 110 -2.22 -10.73 -1.42
N LEU A 111 -1.68 -11.19 -2.56
CA LEU A 111 -0.34 -11.77 -2.63
C LEU A 111 0.75 -10.76 -2.26
N HIS A 112 0.64 -9.51 -2.72
CA HIS A 112 1.57 -8.43 -2.43
C HIS A 112 1.68 -8.18 -0.92
N TYR A 113 0.55 -8.16 -0.18
CA TYR A 113 0.58 -8.00 1.27
C TYR A 113 1.07 -9.23 2.02
N HIS A 114 1.05 -10.39 1.38
CA HIS A 114 1.63 -11.60 1.94
C HIS A 114 3.15 -11.72 1.71
N ALA A 115 3.71 -11.01 0.72
CA ALA A 115 5.14 -10.99 0.46
C ALA A 115 5.95 -10.54 1.70
N GLY A 116 6.89 -11.36 2.13
CA GLY A 116 7.73 -11.16 3.31
C GLY A 116 7.07 -11.53 4.64
N SER A 117 5.82 -12.02 4.62
CA SER A 117 5.10 -12.45 5.81
C SER A 117 5.18 -13.97 6.04
N PRO A 118 5.14 -14.45 7.29
CA PRO A 118 4.99 -15.88 7.58
C PRO A 118 3.68 -16.44 7.00
N ALA A 119 3.66 -17.74 6.68
CA ALA A 119 2.47 -18.41 6.17
C ALA A 119 1.25 -18.21 7.10
N GLY A 120 0.12 -17.84 6.50
CA GLY A 120 -1.13 -17.54 7.22
C GLY A 120 -1.19 -16.18 7.92
N VAL A 121 -0.19 -15.31 7.70
CA VAL A 121 -0.22 -13.91 8.15
C VAL A 121 -0.59 -13.02 6.96
N PHE A 122 -1.77 -12.41 7.05
CA PHE A 122 -2.29 -11.45 6.07
C PHE A 122 -2.51 -10.11 6.79
N ARG A 123 -1.52 -9.22 6.76
CA ARG A 123 -1.62 -7.88 7.37
C ARG A 123 -0.72 -6.88 6.66
N THR A 124 -1.04 -5.60 6.79
CA THR A 124 -0.17 -4.53 6.27
C THR A 124 1.21 -4.59 6.95
N PRO A 125 2.31 -4.55 6.18
CA PRO A 125 3.65 -4.50 6.75
C PRO A 125 3.87 -3.27 7.64
N ALA A 126 4.47 -3.47 8.82
CA ALA A 126 4.91 -2.39 9.70
C ALA A 126 6.43 -2.22 9.61
N SER A 127 6.92 -0.99 9.72
CA SER A 127 8.35 -0.69 9.68
C SER A 127 8.78 0.10 10.92
N ASN A 128 9.89 -0.30 11.53
CA ASN A 128 10.55 0.42 12.62
C ASN A 128 11.71 1.31 12.11
N LEU A 129 11.82 1.51 10.79
CA LEU A 129 12.95 2.17 10.15
C LEU A 129 13.22 3.57 10.71
N ALA A 130 12.19 4.39 10.92
CA ALA A 130 12.36 5.75 11.45
C ALA A 130 13.03 5.75 12.85
N ARG A 131 12.65 4.80 13.71
CA ARG A 131 13.26 4.61 15.04
C ARG A 131 14.72 4.18 14.91
N LEU A 132 15.00 3.22 14.01
CA LEU A 132 16.37 2.73 13.79
C LEU A 132 17.29 3.80 13.17
N LEU A 133 16.78 4.62 12.26
CA LEU A 133 17.53 5.72 11.64
C LEU A 133 17.89 6.80 12.65
N ARG A 134 16.94 7.20 13.51
CA ARG A 134 17.19 8.18 14.58
C ARG A 134 18.25 7.72 15.59
N ALA A 135 18.44 6.41 15.74
CA ALA A 135 19.44 5.85 16.65
C ALA A 135 20.87 5.81 16.06
N ARG A 136 21.08 6.18 14.78
CA ARG A 136 22.40 6.16 14.14
C ARG A 136 23.05 7.53 14.20
N SER A 137 24.24 7.60 14.80
CA SER A 137 25.01 8.84 14.94
C SER A 137 25.39 9.52 13.61
N ALA A 138 25.56 8.73 12.55
CA ALA A 138 25.86 9.24 11.20
C ALA A 138 24.63 9.82 10.47
N VAL A 139 23.43 9.77 11.06
CA VAL A 139 22.18 10.23 10.44
C VAL A 139 21.64 11.44 11.20
N ALA A 140 21.70 12.61 10.56
CA ALA A 140 21.01 13.80 11.03
C ALA A 140 19.55 13.79 10.52
N VAL A 141 18.58 13.74 11.44
CA VAL A 141 17.16 13.89 11.12
C VAL A 141 16.74 15.33 11.37
N ARG A 142 15.99 15.91 10.43
CA ARG A 142 15.43 17.27 10.50
C ARG A 142 13.94 17.22 10.24
N GLU A 143 13.15 17.84 11.11
CA GLU A 143 11.71 18.00 10.91
C GLU A 143 11.45 19.33 10.20
N ALA A 144 11.61 19.34 8.88
CA ALA A 144 11.45 20.51 8.04
C ALA A 144 10.81 20.17 6.68
N LYS A 145 10.03 21.11 6.14
CA LYS A 145 9.44 20.99 4.80
C LYS A 145 10.46 21.37 3.74
N ALA A 146 10.75 20.47 2.80
CA ALA A 146 11.50 20.81 1.60
C ALA A 146 10.66 21.75 0.72
N ALA A 147 11.24 22.88 0.30
CA ALA A 147 10.60 23.86 -0.56
C ALA A 147 11.06 23.72 -2.03
N ARG A 148 12.34 23.44 -2.26
CA ARG A 148 12.92 23.30 -3.60
C ARG A 148 14.11 22.36 -3.60
N ILE A 149 14.27 21.56 -4.65
CA ILE A 149 15.50 20.82 -4.98
C ILE A 149 16.31 21.70 -5.92
N VAL A 150 17.55 22.02 -5.53
CA VAL A 150 18.44 22.88 -6.32
C VAL A 150 19.08 22.03 -7.42
N VAL A 151 18.96 22.48 -8.66
CA VAL A 151 19.54 21.81 -9.84
C VAL A 151 20.46 22.79 -10.57
N ARG A 152 21.69 22.37 -10.85
CA ARG A 152 22.70 23.16 -11.58
C ARG A 152 23.29 22.29 -12.69
N GLY A 153 23.28 22.76 -13.93
CA GLY A 153 23.82 22.01 -15.07
C GLY A 153 23.20 20.61 -15.24
N GLY A 154 21.92 20.45 -14.90
CA GLY A 154 21.22 19.16 -14.98
C GLY A 154 21.51 18.21 -13.82
N GLN A 155 22.19 18.67 -12.77
CA GLN A 155 22.55 17.86 -11.60
C GLN A 155 22.02 18.48 -10.31
N ALA A 156 21.43 17.65 -9.45
CA ALA A 156 21.00 18.04 -8.12
C ALA A 156 22.21 18.45 -7.27
N SER A 157 22.11 19.60 -6.61
CA SER A 157 23.18 20.16 -5.78
C SER A 157 22.75 20.43 -4.33
N GLY A 158 21.50 20.16 -3.97
CA GLY A 158 20.99 20.36 -2.61
C GLY A 158 19.48 20.52 -2.54
N VAL A 159 19.01 20.88 -1.35
CA VAL A 159 17.59 21.12 -1.03
C VAL A 159 17.47 22.42 -0.23
N VAL A 160 16.57 23.31 -0.65
CA VAL A 160 16.16 24.48 0.12
C VAL A 160 14.95 24.12 0.97
N LEU A 161 15.02 24.37 2.27
CA LEU A 161 13.92 24.18 3.21
C LEU A 161 12.96 25.38 3.16
N ALA A 162 11.73 25.21 3.64
CA ALA A 162 10.73 26.28 3.68
C ALA A 162 11.18 27.50 4.50
N GLY A 163 12.12 27.34 5.43
CA GLY A 163 12.75 28.42 6.18
C GLY A 163 13.87 29.17 5.42
N GLY A 164 14.16 28.81 4.16
CA GLY A 164 15.19 29.43 3.32
C GLY A 164 16.60 28.83 3.44
N GLU A 165 16.86 27.99 4.46
CA GLU A 165 18.13 27.28 4.60
C GLU A 165 18.38 26.34 3.40
N GLU A 166 19.59 26.40 2.83
CA GLU A 166 20.04 25.51 1.76
C GLU A 166 20.97 24.42 2.30
N LEU A 167 20.53 23.16 2.17
CA LEU A 167 21.32 21.98 2.46
C LEU A 167 22.02 21.52 1.19
N ARG A 168 23.35 21.69 1.12
CA ARG A 168 24.15 21.24 -0.03
C ARG A 168 24.34 19.73 -0.01
N ALA A 169 24.13 19.08 -1.15
CA ALA A 169 24.33 17.64 -1.31
C ALA A 169 24.65 17.29 -2.77
N SER A 170 25.58 16.36 -2.99
CA SER A 170 25.88 15.81 -4.33
C SER A 170 24.88 14.73 -4.78
N LEU A 171 24.08 14.22 -3.84
CA LEU A 171 23.08 13.19 -4.04
C LEU A 171 21.82 13.55 -3.25
N VAL A 172 20.68 13.62 -3.93
CA VAL A 172 19.36 13.83 -3.33
C VAL A 172 18.51 12.60 -3.62
N VAL A 173 18.00 11.96 -2.56
CA VAL A 173 17.13 10.79 -2.68
C VAL A 173 15.77 11.16 -2.08
N SER A 174 14.75 11.28 -2.94
CA SER A 174 13.41 11.72 -2.55
C SER A 174 12.50 10.53 -2.25
N ALA A 175 11.94 10.52 -1.04
CA ALA A 175 10.85 9.62 -0.64
C ALA A 175 9.46 10.25 -0.84
N ALA A 176 9.38 11.48 -1.34
CA ALA A 176 8.10 12.09 -1.75
C ALA A 176 7.60 11.44 -3.04
N ASP A 177 6.33 11.65 -3.37
CA ASP A 177 5.79 11.13 -4.62
C ASP A 177 6.50 11.74 -5.85
N PRO A 178 6.52 11.05 -7.01
CA PRO A 178 7.25 11.48 -8.19
C PRO A 178 6.77 12.81 -8.73
N ARG A 179 5.46 13.07 -8.71
CA ARG A 179 4.88 14.34 -9.17
C ARG A 179 5.36 15.47 -8.27
N ARG A 180 5.25 15.34 -6.95
CA ARG A 180 5.77 16.35 -6.02
C ARG A 180 7.27 16.58 -6.20
N THR A 181 8.05 15.52 -6.34
CA THR A 181 9.50 15.62 -6.48
C THR A 181 9.90 16.32 -7.77
N LEU A 182 9.33 15.93 -8.90
CA LEU A 182 9.79 16.33 -10.22
C LEU A 182 9.03 17.53 -10.79
N ALA A 183 7.75 17.68 -10.48
CA ALA A 183 6.93 18.78 -10.99
C ALA A 183 6.84 19.98 -10.02
N ASP A 184 6.86 19.74 -8.70
CA ASP A 184 6.63 20.82 -7.73
C ASP A 184 7.92 21.31 -7.04
N LEU A 185 8.85 20.40 -6.73
CA LEU A 185 10.08 20.74 -6.00
C LEU A 185 11.25 21.12 -6.90
N VAL A 186 11.22 20.74 -8.17
CA VAL A 186 12.26 21.10 -9.15
C VAL A 186 11.77 22.28 -9.99
N GLU A 187 12.69 23.17 -10.37
CA GLU A 187 12.38 24.30 -11.24
C GLU A 187 11.89 23.83 -12.63
N PRO A 188 10.92 24.52 -13.25
CA PRO A 188 10.48 24.18 -14.60
C PRO A 188 11.62 24.21 -15.62
N GLY A 189 11.56 23.35 -16.64
CA GLY A 189 12.51 23.32 -17.77
C GLY A 189 13.54 22.20 -17.72
N TRP A 190 13.68 21.47 -16.61
CA TRP A 190 14.59 20.32 -16.50
C TRP A 190 14.00 19.00 -17.01
N LEU A 191 12.71 18.95 -17.30
CA LEU A 191 11.99 17.73 -17.65
C LEU A 191 11.41 17.83 -19.05
N ASP A 192 11.45 16.71 -19.75
CA ASP A 192 10.74 16.53 -21.00
C ASP A 192 9.22 16.72 -20.82
N PRO A 193 8.52 17.44 -21.73
CA PRO A 193 7.09 17.69 -21.63
C PRO A 193 6.23 16.42 -21.56
N ASP A 194 6.63 15.33 -22.23
CA ASP A 194 5.89 14.08 -22.24
C ASP A 194 6.02 13.37 -20.89
N LEU A 195 7.21 13.37 -20.29
CA LEU A 195 7.41 12.88 -18.92
C LEU A 195 6.57 13.68 -17.92
N LEU A 196 6.56 15.02 -18.05
CA LEU A 196 5.74 15.87 -17.18
C LEU A 196 4.24 15.57 -17.34
N ARG A 197 3.78 15.29 -18.57
CA ARG A 197 2.41 14.84 -18.82
C ARG A 197 2.15 13.49 -18.17
N ALA A 198 3.03 12.51 -18.34
CA ALA A 198 2.90 11.18 -17.74
C ALA A 198 2.84 11.24 -16.21
N LEU A 199 3.66 12.08 -15.56
CA LEU A 199 3.64 12.29 -14.11
C LEU A 199 2.27 12.75 -13.59
N ARG A 200 1.55 13.57 -14.36
CA ARG A 200 0.19 14.03 -13.99
C ARG A 200 -0.87 12.94 -14.13
N HIS A 201 -0.60 11.89 -14.90
CA HIS A 201 -1.52 10.78 -15.12
C HIS A 201 -1.27 9.58 -14.20
N ILE A 202 -0.27 9.64 -13.32
CA ILE A 202 -0.11 8.65 -12.26
C ILE A 202 -1.33 8.70 -11.35
N ARG A 203 -2.15 7.65 -11.38
CA ARG A 203 -3.36 7.58 -10.55
C ARG A 203 -2.96 7.38 -9.09
N SER A 204 -3.50 8.21 -8.22
CA SER A 204 -3.24 8.18 -6.78
C SER A 204 -4.54 8.29 -5.98
N ARG A 205 -5.66 7.75 -6.49
CA ARG A 205 -6.98 7.96 -5.90
C ARG A 205 -7.07 7.32 -4.52
N GLY A 206 -7.03 8.15 -3.48
CA GLY A 206 -7.20 7.76 -2.09
C GLY A 206 -8.68 7.57 -1.75
N VAL A 207 -8.97 6.49 -1.05
CA VAL A 207 -10.33 6.06 -0.69
C VAL A 207 -10.37 5.59 0.75
N ALA A 208 -9.69 6.29 1.64
CA ALA A 208 -9.57 5.91 3.03
C ALA A 208 -9.72 7.10 3.96
N ALA A 209 -10.51 6.91 5.01
CA ALA A 209 -10.54 7.80 6.16
C ALA A 209 -10.09 7.06 7.41
N LYS A 210 -9.73 7.83 8.44
CA LYS A 210 -9.38 7.29 9.75
C LYS A 210 -10.13 8.04 10.83
N VAL A 211 -10.57 7.31 11.85
CA VAL A 211 -11.09 7.90 13.08
C VAL A 211 -10.41 7.27 14.29
N ALA A 212 -10.24 8.04 15.36
CA ALA A 212 -9.88 7.54 16.67
C ALA A 212 -11.14 7.47 17.54
N LEU A 213 -11.34 6.35 18.21
CA LEU A 213 -12.42 6.13 19.15
C LEU A 213 -11.87 6.04 20.58
N ALA A 214 -12.64 6.55 21.52
CA ALA A 214 -12.50 6.24 22.94
C ALA A 214 -13.76 5.51 23.41
N PHE A 215 -13.58 4.37 24.06
CA PHE A 215 -14.65 3.56 24.64
C PHE A 215 -14.74 3.80 26.15
N GLU A 216 -15.93 3.64 26.72
CA GLU A 216 -16.13 3.71 28.18
C GLU A 216 -15.38 2.58 28.93
N ARG A 217 -15.29 1.41 28.28
CA ARG A 217 -14.54 0.24 28.73
C ARG A 217 -13.75 -0.38 27.59
N ALA A 218 -12.67 -1.07 27.92
CA ALA A 218 -11.84 -1.74 26.91
C ALA A 218 -12.66 -2.81 26.15
N PRO A 219 -12.47 -2.95 24.82
CA PRO A 219 -13.03 -4.06 24.06
C PRO A 219 -12.37 -5.38 24.46
N ASP A 220 -13.06 -6.48 24.21
CA ASP A 220 -12.56 -7.86 24.41
C ASP A 220 -11.71 -8.36 23.24
N TRP A 221 -11.54 -7.54 22.21
CA TRP A 221 -10.71 -7.82 21.04
C TRP A 221 -9.57 -6.82 20.89
N LYS A 222 -8.43 -7.28 20.35
CA LYS A 222 -7.31 -6.41 19.96
C LYS A 222 -7.49 -5.83 18.56
N THR A 223 -8.09 -6.60 17.67
CA THR A 223 -8.37 -6.23 16.28
C THR A 223 -9.77 -6.67 15.90
N LEU A 224 -10.46 -5.85 15.13
CA LEU A 224 -11.79 -6.15 14.61
C LEU A 224 -11.86 -5.72 13.14
N THR A 225 -12.39 -6.59 12.29
CA THR A 225 -12.63 -6.27 10.87
C THR A 225 -14.11 -6.44 10.59
N LEU A 226 -14.77 -5.37 10.12
CA LEU A 226 -16.16 -5.40 9.69
C LEU A 226 -16.21 -5.56 8.16
N ALA A 227 -16.22 -6.81 7.70
CA ALA A 227 -16.34 -7.18 6.29
C ALA A 227 -17.08 -8.53 6.18
N PRO A 228 -18.41 -8.54 6.37
CA PRO A 228 -19.17 -9.78 6.56
C PRO A 228 -19.25 -10.67 5.32
N SER A 229 -19.03 -10.13 4.11
CA SER A 229 -19.02 -10.90 2.86
C SER A 229 -18.31 -10.13 1.75
N LEU A 230 -17.94 -10.82 0.66
CA LEU A 230 -17.41 -10.16 -0.54
C LEU A 230 -18.42 -9.19 -1.15
N ASP A 231 -19.71 -9.51 -1.09
CA ASP A 231 -20.80 -8.64 -1.54
C ASP A 231 -20.88 -7.34 -0.76
N TYR A 232 -20.65 -7.39 0.56
CA TYR A 232 -20.58 -6.18 1.37
C TYR A 232 -19.44 -5.27 0.90
N VAL A 233 -18.25 -5.85 0.66
CA VAL A 233 -17.08 -5.08 0.19
C VAL A 233 -17.30 -4.55 -1.23
N GLU A 234 -17.92 -5.32 -2.13
CA GLU A 234 -18.21 -4.89 -3.50
C GLU A 234 -19.23 -3.74 -3.53
N ARG A 235 -20.34 -3.83 -2.78
CA ARG A 235 -21.30 -2.72 -2.66
C ARG A 235 -20.65 -1.46 -2.09
N ALA A 236 -19.72 -1.63 -1.15
CA ALA A 236 -18.99 -0.50 -0.60
C ALA A 236 -18.12 0.20 -1.68
N TYR A 237 -17.50 -0.60 -2.55
CA TYR A 237 -16.79 -0.09 -3.72
C TYR A 237 -17.71 0.61 -4.73
N ASP A 238 -18.91 0.09 -5.00
CA ASP A 238 -19.86 0.68 -5.96
C ASP A 238 -20.15 2.15 -5.65
N ASP A 239 -20.29 2.53 -4.38
CA ASP A 239 -20.42 3.93 -3.98
C ASP A 239 -19.17 4.77 -4.30
N ALA A 240 -18.00 4.30 -3.89
CA ALA A 240 -16.74 5.01 -4.07
C ALA A 240 -16.31 5.11 -5.54
N LYS A 241 -16.68 4.14 -6.38
CA LYS A 241 -16.53 4.18 -7.84
C LYS A 241 -17.21 5.43 -8.42
N HIS A 242 -18.30 5.88 -7.81
CA HIS A 242 -19.03 7.09 -8.17
C HIS A 242 -18.64 8.30 -7.30
N ARG A 243 -17.48 8.26 -6.64
CA ARG A 243 -16.94 9.32 -5.77
C ARG A 243 -17.84 9.69 -4.59
N ARG A 244 -18.68 8.77 -4.13
CA ARG A 244 -19.47 8.94 -2.92
C ARG A 244 -18.81 8.23 -1.75
N VAL A 245 -18.98 8.76 -0.54
CA VAL A 245 -18.69 8.01 0.68
C VAL A 245 -19.58 6.78 0.69
N SER A 246 -18.98 5.60 0.87
CA SER A 246 -19.76 4.37 1.01
C SER A 246 -20.72 4.47 2.19
N ALA A 247 -21.96 4.01 2.01
CA ALA A 247 -22.91 3.91 3.14
C ALA A 247 -22.56 2.76 4.10
N GLN A 248 -21.80 1.78 3.61
CA GLN A 248 -21.38 0.57 4.32
C GLN A 248 -19.90 0.27 4.04
N PRO A 249 -18.97 1.19 4.40
CA PRO A 249 -17.55 0.94 4.26
C PRO A 249 -17.17 -0.30 5.07
N TRP A 250 -16.21 -1.08 4.59
CA TRP A 250 -15.59 -2.08 5.45
C TRP A 250 -14.60 -1.38 6.38
N LEU A 251 -14.53 -1.87 7.61
CA LEU A 251 -13.79 -1.24 8.69
C LEU A 251 -12.69 -2.17 9.19
N ASP A 252 -11.53 -1.60 9.52
CA ASP A 252 -10.44 -2.32 10.20
C ASP A 252 -10.02 -1.55 11.45
N LEU A 253 -9.98 -2.24 12.59
CA LEU A 253 -9.80 -1.63 13.89
C LEU A 253 -8.62 -2.25 14.63
N ILE A 254 -7.86 -1.40 15.30
CA ILE A 254 -6.82 -1.82 16.23
C ILE A 254 -7.07 -1.12 17.57
N ALA A 255 -7.43 -1.89 18.58
CA ALA A 255 -7.67 -1.39 19.93
C ALA A 255 -6.36 -1.15 20.68
N ASP A 256 -6.33 -0.14 21.53
CA ASP A 256 -5.25 0.13 22.48
C ASP A 256 -5.81 0.64 23.81
N GLY A 257 -5.83 -0.22 24.83
CA GLY A 257 -6.51 0.05 26.10
C GLY A 257 -8.00 0.31 25.88
N LYS A 258 -8.45 1.52 26.23
CA LYS A 258 -9.83 1.99 25.99
C LYS A 258 -9.99 2.73 24.65
N GLY A 259 -8.94 2.87 23.85
CA GLY A 259 -9.00 3.51 22.53
C GLY A 259 -9.05 2.50 21.39
N ALA A 260 -9.41 2.96 20.19
CA ALA A 260 -9.13 2.24 18.94
C ALA A 260 -8.87 3.21 17.79
N GLU A 261 -7.93 2.86 16.91
CA GLU A 261 -7.84 3.47 15.58
C GLU A 261 -8.72 2.66 14.63
N VAL A 262 -9.56 3.35 13.86
CA VAL A 262 -10.45 2.76 12.87
C VAL A 262 -10.03 3.26 11.49
N HIS A 263 -9.76 2.32 10.59
CA HIS A 263 -9.61 2.57 9.16
C HIS A 263 -10.93 2.30 8.46
N LEU A 264 -11.45 3.31 7.77
CA LEU A 264 -12.62 3.19 6.91
C LEU A 264 -12.15 3.16 5.46
N GLN A 265 -12.45 2.08 4.74
CA GLN A 265 -12.23 1.99 3.30
C GLN A 265 -13.42 2.56 2.52
N TYR A 266 -13.19 3.04 1.29
CA TYR A 266 -14.19 3.61 0.38
C TYR A 266 -14.78 4.95 0.84
N VAL A 267 -13.93 5.77 1.46
CA VAL A 267 -14.18 7.19 1.71
C VAL A 267 -13.29 8.01 0.78
N PRO A 268 -13.81 8.66 -0.28
CA PRO A 268 -13.01 9.48 -1.18
C PRO A 268 -12.20 10.54 -0.43
N HIS A 269 -10.96 10.78 -0.87
CA HIS A 269 -10.01 11.66 -0.18
C HIS A 269 -10.57 13.05 0.15
N GLU A 270 -11.33 13.65 -0.77
CA GLU A 270 -11.92 14.98 -0.61
C GLU A 270 -12.96 15.04 0.52
N GLN A 271 -13.55 13.89 0.88
CA GLN A 271 -14.59 13.74 1.90
C GLN A 271 -14.05 13.07 3.18
N ALA A 272 -12.76 12.69 3.22
CA ALA A 272 -12.18 11.92 4.32
C ALA A 272 -12.06 12.72 5.65
N GLY A 273 -12.13 14.06 5.57
CA GLY A 273 -12.11 14.95 6.72
C GLY A 273 -13.50 15.36 7.23
N ASP A 274 -14.58 14.91 6.60
CA ASP A 274 -15.93 15.35 6.91
C ASP A 274 -16.38 14.82 8.28
N ALA A 275 -17.09 15.66 9.05
CA ALA A 275 -17.57 15.28 10.38
C ALA A 275 -18.55 14.09 10.37
N ASN A 276 -19.26 13.88 9.26
CA ASN A 276 -20.18 12.74 9.08
C ASN A 276 -19.46 11.38 9.08
N ILE A 277 -18.16 11.33 8.78
CA ILE A 277 -17.36 10.11 8.79
C ILE A 277 -17.28 9.52 10.21
N GLY A 278 -17.15 10.38 11.22
CA GLY A 278 -17.20 9.97 12.62
C GLY A 278 -18.54 9.36 12.99
N ALA A 279 -19.64 10.04 12.63
CA ALA A 279 -20.99 9.55 12.88
C ALA A 279 -21.28 8.20 12.18
N LEU A 280 -20.81 8.04 10.93
CA LEU A 280 -20.92 6.79 10.19
C LEU A 280 -20.16 5.66 10.89
N ALA A 281 -18.91 5.90 11.31
CA ALA A 281 -18.09 4.93 12.04
C ALA A 281 -18.78 4.48 13.34
N THR A 282 -19.22 5.45 14.16
CA THR A 282 -19.93 5.17 15.43
C THR A 282 -21.20 4.36 15.20
N LYS A 283 -22.01 4.71 14.21
CA LYS A 283 -23.24 3.98 13.86
C LYS A 283 -22.96 2.53 13.48
N LEU A 284 -21.97 2.28 12.62
CA LEU A 284 -21.65 0.93 12.14
C LEU A 284 -21.02 0.06 13.23
N LEU A 285 -20.29 0.66 14.18
CA LEU A 285 -19.58 -0.06 15.23
C LEU A 285 -20.39 -0.27 16.51
N ALA A 286 -21.47 0.49 16.72
CA ALA A 286 -22.33 0.35 17.89
C ALA A 286 -22.75 -1.10 18.21
N PRO A 287 -23.02 -1.99 17.23
CA PRO A 287 -23.36 -3.40 17.52
C PRO A 287 -22.16 -4.29 17.87
N HIS A 288 -20.93 -3.83 17.63
CA HIS A 288 -19.72 -4.67 17.64
C HIS A 288 -18.65 -4.21 18.63
N ALA A 289 -18.85 -3.07 19.28
CA ALA A 289 -17.91 -2.44 20.19
C ALA A 289 -18.59 -2.04 21.51
N PRO A 290 -17.81 -1.85 22.60
CA PRO A 290 -18.33 -1.21 23.80
C PRO A 290 -18.88 0.20 23.52
N PRO A 291 -19.66 0.78 24.46
CA PRO A 291 -20.13 2.16 24.32
C PRO A 291 -19.00 3.13 23.96
N ILE A 292 -19.21 3.88 22.88
CA ILE A 292 -18.26 4.85 22.34
C ILE A 292 -18.50 6.18 23.06
N ALA A 293 -17.52 6.62 23.86
CA ALA A 293 -17.56 7.87 24.58
C ALA A 293 -17.15 9.06 23.69
N GLU A 294 -16.16 8.86 22.82
CA GLU A 294 -15.66 9.90 21.92
C GLU A 294 -15.29 9.31 20.56
N CYS A 295 -15.51 10.09 19.50
CA CYS A 295 -15.04 9.80 18.16
C CYS A 295 -14.41 11.05 17.54
N LYS A 296 -13.17 10.92 17.08
CA LYS A 296 -12.42 12.00 16.42
C LYS A 296 -12.02 11.58 15.01
N VAL A 297 -12.43 12.35 14.01
CA VAL A 297 -11.91 12.18 12.64
C VAL A 297 -10.43 12.58 12.63
N LEU A 298 -9.59 11.67 12.15
CA LEU A 298 -8.16 11.89 12.03
C LEU A 298 -7.89 12.47 10.64
N ALA A 299 -7.15 13.58 10.60
CA ALA A 299 -6.61 14.07 9.35
C ALA A 299 -5.79 12.94 8.69
N SER A 300 -5.93 12.74 7.38
CA SER A 300 -5.12 11.79 6.65
C SER A 300 -3.64 12.07 6.96
N PRO A 301 -2.90 11.12 7.56
CA PRO A 301 -1.51 11.37 7.93
C PRO A 301 -0.69 11.52 6.65
N GLY A 302 -0.04 12.68 6.50
CA GLY A 302 0.89 12.93 5.41
C GLY A 302 0.25 13.62 4.21
N ASN A 303 1.02 14.52 3.59
CA ASN A 303 0.72 15.17 2.33
C ASN A 303 0.81 14.16 1.17
N TRP A 304 0.02 13.08 1.24
CA TRP A 304 -0.02 12.02 0.24
C TRP A 304 -0.81 12.49 -0.99
N PRO A 305 -0.34 12.22 -2.21
CA PRO A 305 -1.02 12.64 -3.42
C PRO A 305 -2.41 12.01 -3.46
N GLU A 306 -3.44 12.86 -3.56
CA GLU A 306 -4.86 12.45 -3.57
C GLU A 306 -5.23 11.49 -2.42
N GLY A 307 -4.52 11.55 -1.29
CA GLY A 307 -4.78 10.72 -0.10
C GLY A 307 -4.34 9.26 -0.21
N GLN A 308 -3.55 8.85 -1.22
CA GLN A 308 -3.12 7.46 -1.40
C GLN A 308 -1.85 7.12 -0.58
N PRO A 309 -1.93 6.20 0.41
CA PRO A 309 -0.78 5.85 1.25
C PRO A 309 0.43 5.28 0.49
N HIS A 310 0.19 4.66 -0.67
CA HIS A 310 1.26 4.14 -1.51
C HIS A 310 1.85 5.21 -2.44
N GLN A 311 1.44 6.48 -2.33
CA GLN A 311 1.84 7.63 -3.18
C GLN A 311 1.52 7.49 -4.70
N ALA A 312 1.01 6.33 -5.10
CA ALA A 312 0.43 6.00 -6.38
C ALA A 312 -0.38 4.72 -6.16
N GLU A 313 -1.47 4.51 -6.88
CA GLU A 313 -2.27 3.30 -6.77
C GLU A 313 -1.41 2.06 -6.98
N LEU A 314 -1.62 1.06 -6.14
CA LEU A 314 -0.94 -0.24 -6.26
C LEU A 314 -1.81 -1.23 -7.04
N ALA A 315 -2.45 -0.76 -8.12
CA ALA A 315 -3.13 -1.63 -9.08
C ALA A 315 -2.11 -2.44 -9.90
N LEU A 316 -2.52 -3.56 -10.46
CA LEU A 316 -1.63 -4.45 -11.22
C LEU A 316 -0.96 -3.72 -12.41
N ASP A 317 -1.70 -2.85 -13.10
CA ASP A 317 -1.24 -2.02 -14.21
C ASP A 317 -0.35 -0.82 -13.77
N GLN A 318 -0.19 -0.59 -12.47
CA GLN A 318 0.72 0.40 -11.86
C GLN A 318 1.69 -0.26 -10.85
N ALA A 319 1.99 -1.55 -11.05
CA ALA A 319 2.92 -2.33 -10.27
C ALA A 319 4.16 -2.73 -11.09
N LEU A 320 5.15 -3.33 -10.41
CA LEU A 320 6.37 -3.84 -11.04
C LEU A 320 7.11 -2.75 -11.83
N TRP A 321 7.57 -3.07 -13.04
CA TRP A 321 8.31 -2.16 -13.93
C TRP A 321 7.46 -1.00 -14.47
N MET A 322 6.13 -1.04 -14.31
CA MET A 322 5.25 0.08 -14.68
C MET A 322 5.18 1.14 -13.57
N ARG A 323 5.76 0.86 -12.38
CA ARG A 323 5.66 1.70 -11.19
C ARG A 323 6.89 2.59 -11.00
N PRO A 324 6.76 3.93 -10.86
CA PRO A 324 5.53 4.72 -10.99
C PRO A 324 5.15 4.96 -12.46
N LEU A 325 6.17 4.92 -13.32
CA LEU A 325 6.14 4.95 -14.79
C LEU A 325 7.35 4.12 -15.26
N PRO A 326 7.29 3.48 -16.44
CA PRO A 326 8.41 2.71 -16.97
C PRO A 326 9.75 3.46 -17.03
N GLU A 327 9.72 4.75 -17.36
CA GLU A 327 10.89 5.62 -17.49
C GLU A 327 11.58 5.90 -16.15
N LEU A 328 10.84 5.78 -15.04
CA LEU A 328 11.31 6.05 -13.68
C LEU A 328 11.44 4.79 -12.82
N ALA A 329 11.04 3.62 -13.32
CA ALA A 329 10.97 2.38 -12.56
C ALA A 329 12.32 1.92 -11.98
N GLY A 330 13.42 2.35 -12.61
CA GLY A 330 14.79 2.14 -12.14
C GLY A 330 15.27 3.10 -11.05
N TYR A 331 14.38 3.84 -10.38
CA TYR A 331 14.65 4.83 -9.31
C TYR A 331 15.37 6.11 -9.76
N ARG A 332 16.06 6.06 -10.91
CA ARG A 332 16.79 7.19 -11.48
C ARG A 332 15.82 8.19 -12.11
N THR A 333 16.14 9.49 -11.97
CA THR A 333 15.45 10.56 -12.69
C THR A 333 16.32 11.12 -13.83
N PRO A 334 15.74 11.91 -14.77
CA PRO A 334 16.52 12.61 -15.79
C PRO A 334 17.56 13.57 -15.21
N ILE A 335 17.34 14.07 -13.99
CA ILE A 335 18.26 14.98 -13.29
C ILE A 335 19.35 14.15 -12.61
N GLY A 336 20.61 14.44 -12.95
CA GLY A 336 21.77 13.81 -12.34
C GLY A 336 21.78 13.96 -10.83
N GLY A 337 22.13 12.91 -10.08
CA GLY A 337 22.17 12.95 -8.62
C GLY A 337 20.80 13.01 -7.92
N LEU A 338 19.67 13.06 -8.65
CA LEU A 338 18.32 12.98 -8.07
C LEU A 338 17.70 11.59 -8.30
N TRP A 339 17.24 10.97 -7.22
CA TRP A 339 16.67 9.63 -7.20
C TRP A 339 15.33 9.60 -6.45
N LEU A 340 14.47 8.63 -6.79
CA LEU A 340 13.19 8.38 -6.15
C LEU A 340 13.24 7.07 -5.37
N CYS A 341 12.79 7.07 -4.12
CA CYS A 341 12.85 5.89 -3.24
C CYS A 341 11.58 5.64 -2.42
N GLY A 342 10.53 6.44 -2.65
CA GLY A 342 9.27 6.41 -1.91
C GLY A 342 8.36 5.22 -2.25
N GLN A 343 7.17 5.22 -1.65
CA GLN A 343 6.17 4.16 -1.83
C GLN A 343 5.58 4.14 -3.25
N ALA A 344 5.69 5.24 -3.98
CA ALA A 344 5.33 5.31 -5.40
C ALA A 344 6.26 4.47 -6.29
N MET A 345 7.40 3.99 -5.77
CA MET A 345 8.37 3.18 -6.52
C MET A 345 8.13 1.70 -6.28
N HIS A 346 8.54 0.86 -7.23
CA HIS A 346 8.58 -0.59 -7.02
C HIS A 346 9.42 -0.95 -5.78
N PRO A 347 9.00 -1.89 -4.92
CA PRO A 347 7.77 -2.68 -4.98
C PRO A 347 6.59 -2.11 -4.18
N ALA A 348 6.66 -0.86 -3.68
CA ALA A 348 5.71 -0.26 -2.73
C ALA A 348 5.61 -0.95 -1.35
N VAL A 349 6.61 -1.77 -1.01
CA VAL A 349 6.77 -2.35 0.32
C VAL A 349 7.61 -1.40 1.19
N PRO A 350 7.15 -1.00 2.39
CA PRO A 350 7.87 -0.09 3.27
C PRO A 350 9.34 -0.50 3.47
N GLY A 351 10.26 0.41 3.13
CA GLY A 351 11.70 0.21 3.26
C GLY A 351 12.37 -0.54 2.10
N LEU A 352 11.65 -1.41 1.38
CA LEU A 352 12.24 -2.21 0.29
C LEU A 352 12.51 -1.37 -0.97
N ALA A 353 11.62 -0.41 -1.29
CA ALA A 353 11.87 0.54 -2.38
C ALA A 353 13.14 1.38 -2.12
N GLY A 354 13.32 1.83 -0.88
CA GLY A 354 14.54 2.51 -0.43
C GLY A 354 15.79 1.65 -0.53
N TYR A 355 15.69 0.38 -0.11
CA TYR A 355 16.78 -0.60 -0.23
C TYR A 355 17.20 -0.81 -1.70
N ASN A 356 16.23 -1.01 -2.60
CA ASN A 356 16.52 -1.20 -4.03
C ASN A 356 17.12 0.06 -4.66
N CYS A 357 16.60 1.25 -4.33
CA CYS A 357 17.16 2.52 -4.77
C CYS A 357 18.61 2.68 -4.31
N ALA A 358 18.92 2.36 -3.05
CA ALA A 358 20.28 2.42 -2.53
C ALA A 358 21.23 1.47 -3.29
N ARG A 359 20.79 0.24 -3.61
CA ARG A 359 21.57 -0.69 -4.45
C ARG A 359 21.77 -0.16 -5.87
N ALA A 360 20.75 0.48 -6.45
CA ALA A 360 20.85 1.08 -7.78
C ALA A 360 21.87 2.23 -7.80
N ILE A 361 21.91 3.04 -6.74
CA ILE A 361 22.93 4.10 -6.55
C ILE A 361 24.33 3.47 -6.41
N LEU A 362 24.48 2.48 -5.53
CA LEU A 362 25.78 1.86 -5.22
C LEU A 362 26.39 1.07 -6.39
N ARG A 363 25.58 0.51 -7.30
CA ARG A 363 26.07 -0.15 -8.52
C ARG A 363 26.70 0.83 -9.53
N ARG A 364 26.54 2.14 -9.31
CA ARG A 364 27.01 3.21 -10.19
C ARG A 364 28.20 3.99 -9.59
N ALA A 365 28.38 3.90 -8.28
CA ALA A 365 29.60 4.36 -7.59
C ALA A 365 30.73 3.38 -7.88
#